data_AF-A0A1M3FXH9-F1
#
_entry.id   AF-A0A1M3FXH9-F1
#
_cell.length_a   1.000
_cell.length_b   1.000
_cell.length_c   1.000
_cell.angle_alpha   90.00
_cell.angle_beta   90.00
_cell.angle_gamma   90.00
#
_symmetry.space_group_name_H-M   'P 1'
#
loop_
_entity.id
_entity.type
_entity.pdbx_description
1 polymer ?
#
loop_
_entity_poly.entity_id
_entity_poly.type
_entity_poly.pdbx_seq_one_letter_code
_entity_poly.pdbx_strand_id
1 'polypeptide(L)'
;MKKIWLLLMILPFFPSCTQSQEKYDIVQYTAPKGWKMEDQNSARIYSRIDGGSWAQMAIYKSTASKGNIESDLQSEWETIVLAQHSVQDEEKTEPMQMDGWTIASRSGTWQYNGATVATILTTYSNSKRCVSVLCNVTAQPYFSNYQDLLGTILLNIENAGTQNPVNRDPAANTTTTVVNDRFKYNTTNFADGWVSTIQPDWVEVKKGSVKVLLHYPKEGTIFPADPAPLTNAAWNILVAPRYSSLKNYRTAYISSYIRQHFGMGYLTDNSTQQSVFVLLFRSDGGWIECITPDKNAFIEEFKFDPETIDHNSEIAVSNLVAGMAGYNRFAIAAEDLNNTGQWSDHFSSNTFYSNYYTGAYEGMSTYSSSQSFEFGQNQSYKWELVAANSGGGRTSFAKATGKGSFKLINEWKIRFSEMEGKPKTYDAYFSAIPGGRVLWLNDAEYAGSGIFTGFTPSNKR
;
A
#
# COMPACT_ATOMS: atom_id res chain seq x y z
N MET A 1 -43.63 -12.78 -49.22
CA MET A 1 -43.89 -11.93 -48.04
C MET A 1 -43.80 -12.82 -46.80
N LYS A 2 -42.67 -12.79 -46.09
CA LYS A 2 -42.41 -13.64 -44.90
C LYS A 2 -42.89 -12.92 -43.64
N LYS A 3 -43.75 -13.57 -42.85
CA LYS A 3 -44.22 -13.09 -41.55
C LYS A 3 -43.13 -13.36 -40.51
N ILE A 4 -42.62 -12.31 -39.88
CA ILE A 4 -41.65 -12.36 -38.78
C ILE A 4 -42.43 -12.53 -37.48
N TRP A 5 -42.15 -13.61 -36.75
CA TRP A 5 -42.56 -13.78 -35.36
C TRP A 5 -41.47 -13.19 -34.46
N LEU A 6 -41.85 -12.21 -33.64
CA LEU A 6 -41.00 -11.57 -32.63
C LEU A 6 -41.01 -12.45 -31.37
N LEU A 7 -39.87 -13.04 -31.02
CA LEU A 7 -39.68 -13.75 -29.75
C LEU A 7 -39.11 -12.75 -28.74
N LEU A 8 -39.90 -12.39 -27.73
CA LEU A 8 -39.47 -11.52 -26.62
C LEU A 8 -38.64 -12.37 -25.64
N MET A 9 -37.31 -12.18 -25.65
CA MET A 9 -36.39 -12.86 -24.72
C MET A 9 -36.26 -12.00 -23.46
N ILE A 10 -36.85 -12.47 -22.36
CA ILE A 10 -36.69 -11.86 -21.03
C ILE A 10 -35.30 -12.24 -20.51
N LEU A 11 -34.39 -11.26 -20.44
CA LEU A 11 -33.05 -11.41 -19.86
C LEU A 11 -33.14 -11.39 -18.33
N PRO A 12 -32.54 -12.37 -17.61
CA PRO A 12 -32.47 -12.35 -16.16
C PRO A 12 -31.52 -11.24 -15.70
N PHE A 13 -32.04 -10.36 -14.85
CA PHE A 13 -31.29 -9.31 -14.16
C PHE A 13 -30.39 -9.98 -13.11
N PHE A 14 -29.10 -10.14 -13.37
CA PHE A 14 -28.14 -10.54 -12.35
C PHE A 14 -27.66 -9.28 -11.62
N PRO A 15 -27.97 -9.10 -10.32
CA PRO A 15 -27.47 -7.97 -9.56
C PRO A 15 -25.95 -8.09 -9.39
N SER A 16 -25.21 -7.13 -9.94
CA SER A 16 -23.79 -6.94 -9.64
C SER A 16 -23.64 -6.66 -8.14
N CYS A 17 -23.03 -7.60 -7.41
CA CYS A 17 -22.73 -7.43 -5.99
C CYS A 17 -21.53 -6.50 -5.84
N THR A 18 -21.79 -5.20 -5.65
CA THR A 18 -20.84 -4.24 -5.10
C THR A 18 -20.44 -4.75 -3.70
N GLN A 19 -19.16 -5.01 -3.46
CA GLN A 19 -18.70 -5.35 -2.10
C GLN A 19 -18.76 -4.06 -1.27
N SER A 20 -19.76 -3.97 -0.41
CA SER A 20 -19.99 -2.79 0.43
C SER A 20 -18.80 -2.60 1.38
N GLN A 21 -18.30 -1.37 1.50
CA GLN A 21 -17.54 -1.00 2.69
C GLN A 21 -18.46 -1.21 3.89
N GLU A 22 -17.99 -1.96 4.87
CA GLU A 22 -18.72 -2.22 6.09
C GLU A 22 -18.29 -1.21 7.15
N LYS A 23 -19.24 -0.80 7.98
CA LYS A 23 -18.97 -0.02 9.18
C LYS A 23 -19.34 -0.84 10.40
N TYR A 24 -18.40 -0.95 11.33
CA TYR A 24 -18.64 -1.55 12.63
C TYR A 24 -18.01 -0.64 13.69
N ASP A 25 -18.86 0.00 14.49
CA ASP A 25 -18.45 1.06 15.44
C ASP A 25 -17.65 2.19 14.76
N ILE A 26 -16.40 2.44 15.18
CA ILE A 26 -15.52 3.46 14.59
C ILE A 26 -14.67 2.92 13.44
N VAL A 27 -14.80 1.62 13.13
CA VAL A 27 -14.01 0.93 12.11
C VAL A 27 -14.79 0.87 10.80
N GLN A 28 -14.17 1.36 9.74
CA GLN A 28 -14.61 1.17 8.36
C GLN A 28 -13.62 0.24 7.67
N TYR A 29 -14.10 -0.80 6.99
CA TYR A 29 -13.25 -1.85 6.42
C TYR A 29 -13.95 -2.59 5.27
N THR A 30 -13.20 -3.45 4.58
CA THR A 30 -13.76 -4.35 3.56
C THR A 30 -13.96 -5.73 4.15
N ALA A 31 -15.20 -6.23 4.19
CA ALA A 31 -15.49 -7.57 4.72
C ALA A 31 -14.83 -8.66 3.87
N PRO A 32 -14.19 -9.68 4.48
CA PRO A 32 -13.52 -10.75 3.74
C PRO A 32 -14.54 -11.61 2.97
N LYS A 33 -14.33 -11.74 1.66
CA LYS A 33 -15.29 -12.40 0.74
C LYS A 33 -15.35 -13.91 0.97
N GLY A 34 -16.56 -14.47 1.04
CA GLY A 34 -16.77 -15.91 1.21
C GLY A 34 -16.59 -16.40 2.64
N TRP A 35 -16.46 -15.50 3.61
CA TRP A 35 -16.43 -15.82 5.03
C TRP A 35 -17.83 -15.72 5.61
N LYS A 36 -18.16 -16.61 6.54
CA LYS A 36 -19.39 -16.54 7.32
C LYS A 36 -19.27 -15.41 8.33
N MET A 37 -20.14 -14.41 8.22
CA MET A 37 -20.22 -13.29 9.16
C MET A 37 -21.22 -13.58 10.29
N GLU A 38 -20.87 -13.22 11.51
CA GLU A 38 -21.73 -13.27 12.69
C GLU A 38 -21.47 -12.05 13.58
N ASP A 39 -22.54 -11.31 13.91
CA ASP A 39 -22.48 -10.23 14.88
C ASP A 39 -22.75 -10.77 16.29
N GLN A 40 -21.82 -10.50 17.20
CA GLN A 40 -21.96 -10.73 18.63
C GLN A 40 -22.00 -9.39 19.37
N ASN A 41 -22.34 -9.43 20.66
CA ASN A 41 -22.55 -8.21 21.46
C ASN A 41 -21.35 -7.24 21.43
N SER A 42 -20.12 -7.76 21.40
CA SER A 42 -18.87 -6.97 21.46
C SER A 42 -18.00 -7.05 20.21
N ALA A 43 -18.30 -7.94 19.25
CA ALA A 43 -17.47 -8.16 18.08
C ALA A 43 -18.28 -8.55 16.85
N ARG A 44 -17.75 -8.23 15.68
CA ARG A 44 -18.17 -8.81 14.40
C ARG A 44 -17.16 -9.85 13.98
N ILE A 45 -17.62 -11.07 13.79
CA ILE A 45 -16.78 -12.25 13.55
C ILE A 45 -16.96 -12.72 12.11
N TYR A 46 -15.85 -13.05 11.46
CA TYR A 46 -15.78 -13.72 10.18
C TYR A 46 -15.13 -15.09 10.38
N SER A 47 -15.74 -16.15 9.89
CA SER A 47 -15.19 -17.50 9.98
C SER A 47 -15.19 -18.22 8.63
N ARG A 48 -14.21 -19.10 8.44
CA ARG A 48 -14.08 -19.92 7.24
C ARG A 48 -13.49 -21.29 7.60
N ILE A 49 -13.96 -22.31 6.89
CA ILE A 49 -13.46 -23.68 6.98
C ILE A 49 -13.17 -24.13 5.55
N ASP A 50 -11.93 -24.52 5.25
CA ASP A 50 -11.57 -25.15 3.98
C ASP A 50 -10.95 -26.54 4.28
N GLY A 51 -11.72 -27.59 4.02
CA GLY A 51 -11.31 -28.96 4.34
C GLY A 51 -11.12 -29.14 5.86
N GLY A 52 -9.91 -29.53 6.26
CA GLY A 52 -9.53 -29.69 7.68
C GLY A 52 -8.99 -28.42 8.34
N SER A 53 -8.91 -27.30 7.61
CA SER A 53 -8.37 -26.04 8.12
C SER A 53 -9.49 -25.07 8.49
N TRP A 54 -9.27 -24.30 9.56
CA TRP A 54 -10.22 -23.33 10.09
C TRP A 54 -9.54 -21.99 10.32
N ALA A 55 -10.30 -20.92 10.11
CA ALA A 55 -9.92 -19.58 10.49
C ALA A 55 -11.09 -18.76 10.99
N GLN A 56 -10.75 -17.80 11.85
CA GLN A 56 -11.64 -16.79 12.39
C GLN A 56 -10.91 -15.46 12.45
N MET A 57 -11.57 -14.39 12.02
CA MET A 57 -11.16 -13.02 12.27
C MET A 57 -12.28 -12.30 13.00
N ALA A 58 -11.95 -11.40 13.92
CA ALA A 58 -12.96 -10.64 14.63
C ALA A 58 -12.56 -9.18 14.80
N ILE A 59 -13.50 -8.26 14.59
CA ILE A 59 -13.33 -6.83 14.86
C ILE A 59 -14.14 -6.51 16.11
N TYR A 60 -13.47 -6.03 17.16
CA TYR A 60 -14.11 -5.67 18.42
C TYR A 60 -14.55 -4.20 18.41
N LYS A 61 -15.65 -3.90 19.11
CA LYS A 61 -16.09 -2.51 19.33
C LYS A 61 -15.01 -1.73 20.08
N SER A 62 -14.90 -0.42 19.83
CA SER A 62 -13.96 0.41 20.57
C SER A 62 -14.30 0.49 22.06
N THR A 63 -13.26 0.39 22.87
CA THR A 63 -13.32 0.53 24.33
C THR A 63 -12.61 1.81 24.75
N ALA A 64 -12.82 2.23 26.00
CA ALA A 64 -12.07 3.34 26.56
C ALA A 64 -10.62 2.91 26.79
N SER A 65 -9.66 3.69 26.26
CA SER A 65 -8.25 3.38 26.46
C SER A 65 -7.84 3.59 27.92
N LYS A 66 -6.86 2.81 28.36
CA LYS A 66 -6.15 2.88 29.64
C LYS A 66 -5.05 3.95 29.64
N GLY A 67 -4.91 4.69 28.54
CA GLY A 67 -4.07 5.87 28.39
C GLY A 67 -2.86 5.66 27.48
N ASN A 68 -2.48 4.41 27.22
CA ASN A 68 -1.37 4.07 26.32
C ASN A 68 -1.55 2.65 25.75
N ILE A 69 -0.94 2.43 24.58
CA ILE A 69 -0.99 1.19 23.82
C ILE A 69 -0.55 -0.06 24.59
N GLU A 70 0.44 0.03 25.49
CA GLU A 70 0.91 -1.14 26.26
C GLU A 70 -0.16 -1.61 27.25
N SER A 71 -0.75 -0.66 27.97
CA SER A 71 -1.85 -0.95 28.89
C SER A 71 -3.12 -1.40 28.16
N ASP A 72 -3.38 -0.85 26.98
CA ASP A 72 -4.51 -1.26 26.13
C ASP A 72 -4.34 -2.65 25.56
N LEU A 73 -3.19 -2.95 24.93
CA LEU A 73 -2.90 -4.27 24.37
C LEU A 73 -2.94 -5.35 25.45
N GLN A 74 -2.40 -5.07 26.65
CA GLN A 74 -2.47 -6.00 27.77
C GLN A 74 -3.90 -6.28 28.22
N SER A 75 -4.72 -5.23 28.38
CA SER A 75 -6.11 -5.34 28.82
C SER A 75 -6.97 -6.06 27.78
N GLU A 76 -6.79 -5.74 26.50
CA GLU A 76 -7.53 -6.33 25.40
C GLU A 76 -7.13 -7.79 25.21
N TRP A 77 -5.84 -8.12 25.31
CA TRP A 77 -5.36 -9.51 25.26
C TRP A 77 -5.95 -10.40 26.36
N GLU A 78 -5.94 -9.92 27.61
CA GLU A 78 -6.52 -10.64 28.75
C GLU A 78 -8.01 -10.88 28.54
N THR A 79 -8.74 -9.86 28.08
CA THR A 79 -10.20 -9.89 27.99
C THR A 79 -10.71 -10.65 26.78
N ILE A 80 -9.99 -10.58 25.66
CA ILE A 80 -10.41 -11.16 24.38
C ILE A 80 -9.87 -12.57 24.21
N VAL A 81 -8.59 -12.78 24.51
CA VAL A 81 -7.89 -14.02 24.19
C VAL A 81 -7.75 -14.92 25.43
N LEU A 82 -7.13 -14.43 26.50
CA LEU A 82 -6.87 -15.27 27.68
C LEU A 82 -8.14 -15.64 28.47
N ALA A 83 -9.20 -14.82 28.37
CA ALA A 83 -10.50 -15.16 28.94
C ALA A 83 -11.15 -16.40 28.30
N GLN A 84 -10.75 -16.76 27.07
CA GLN A 84 -11.34 -17.85 26.30
C GLN A 84 -10.38 -19.03 26.11
N HIS A 85 -9.07 -18.78 26.12
CA HIS A 85 -8.07 -19.76 25.74
C HIS A 85 -6.86 -19.71 26.67
N SER A 86 -6.31 -20.89 26.98
CA SER A 86 -4.97 -21.00 27.57
C SER A 86 -3.93 -20.91 26.47
N VAL A 87 -3.27 -19.77 26.36
CA VAL A 87 -2.29 -19.48 25.30
C VAL A 87 -0.88 -19.84 25.77
N GLN A 88 -0.08 -20.35 24.83
CA GLN A 88 1.35 -20.64 24.96
C GLN A 88 2.13 -19.76 23.97
N ASP A 89 3.44 -19.67 24.16
CA ASP A 89 4.35 -18.95 23.24
C ASP A 89 3.93 -17.51 22.97
N GLU A 90 3.58 -16.78 24.04
CA GLU A 90 3.12 -15.40 23.92
C GLU A 90 4.25 -14.45 23.48
N GLU A 91 3.97 -13.62 22.48
CA GLU A 91 4.88 -12.58 21.99
C GLU A 91 4.12 -11.28 21.75
N LYS A 92 4.80 -10.13 21.82
CA LYS A 92 4.24 -8.82 21.48
C LYS A 92 5.16 -8.01 20.58
N THR A 93 4.58 -7.20 19.70
CA THR A 93 5.32 -6.23 18.88
C THR A 93 5.59 -4.95 19.66
N GLU A 94 6.61 -4.21 19.27
CA GLU A 94 6.77 -2.83 19.73
C GLU A 94 5.65 -1.94 19.17
N PRO A 95 5.24 -0.88 19.89
CA PRO A 95 4.22 0.03 19.41
C PRO A 95 4.66 0.90 18.22
N MET A 96 3.76 1.09 17.28
CA MET A 96 3.90 1.89 16.05
C MET A 96 2.90 3.07 16.07
N GLN A 97 3.25 4.25 15.57
CA GLN A 97 2.27 5.33 15.36
C GLN A 97 1.80 5.42 13.90
N MET A 98 0.49 5.58 13.69
CA MET A 98 -0.14 5.78 12.39
C MET A 98 -1.42 6.60 12.55
N ASP A 99 -1.53 7.72 11.83
CA ASP A 99 -2.74 8.55 11.74
C ASP A 99 -3.41 8.91 13.09
N GLY A 100 -2.60 9.27 14.10
CA GLY A 100 -3.07 9.64 15.43
C GLY A 100 -3.43 8.45 16.34
N TRP A 101 -3.20 7.23 15.87
CA TRP A 101 -3.29 5.98 16.63
C TRP A 101 -1.90 5.39 16.86
N THR A 102 -1.75 4.64 17.94
CA THR A 102 -0.61 3.81 18.27
C THR A 102 -1.05 2.35 18.18
N ILE A 103 -0.31 1.51 17.49
CA ILE A 103 -0.71 0.16 17.11
C ILE A 103 0.32 -0.82 17.65
N ALA A 104 -0.14 -1.91 18.25
CA ALA A 104 0.73 -3.02 18.64
C ALA A 104 -0.05 -4.32 18.54
N SER A 105 0.66 -5.43 18.35
CA SER A 105 0.05 -6.75 18.28
C SER A 105 0.61 -7.67 19.36
N ARG A 106 -0.21 -8.60 19.82
CA ARG A 106 0.18 -9.70 20.69
C ARG A 106 -0.28 -11.01 20.06
N SER A 107 0.53 -12.05 20.19
CA SER A 107 0.28 -13.34 19.56
C SER A 107 0.64 -14.50 20.47
N GLY A 108 0.17 -15.69 20.12
CA GLY A 108 0.55 -16.95 20.76
C GLY A 108 -0.14 -18.14 20.09
N THR A 109 -0.08 -19.31 20.73
CA THR A 109 -0.72 -20.54 20.25
C THR A 109 -1.62 -21.15 21.30
N TRP A 110 -2.68 -21.83 20.88
CA TRP A 110 -3.57 -22.58 21.77
C TRP A 110 -4.16 -23.81 21.05
N GLN A 111 -4.81 -24.71 21.79
CA GLN A 111 -5.31 -25.98 21.25
C GLN A 111 -6.82 -25.95 21.03
N TYR A 112 -7.27 -26.40 19.86
CA TYR A 112 -8.69 -26.58 19.54
C TYR A 112 -8.92 -27.89 18.81
N ASN A 113 -9.71 -28.81 19.39
CA ASN A 113 -10.05 -30.10 18.79
C ASN A 113 -8.83 -30.91 18.25
N GLY A 114 -7.71 -30.84 18.96
CA GLY A 114 -6.46 -31.53 18.59
C GLY A 114 -5.62 -30.84 17.52
N ALA A 115 -6.01 -29.63 17.09
CA ALA A 115 -5.23 -28.78 16.21
C ALA A 115 -4.64 -27.58 16.98
N THR A 116 -3.39 -27.25 16.67
CA THR A 116 -2.76 -26.00 17.12
C THR A 116 -3.34 -24.82 16.34
N VAL A 117 -3.88 -23.85 17.06
CA VAL A 117 -4.36 -22.57 16.53
C VAL A 117 -3.34 -21.50 16.83
N ALA A 118 -2.91 -20.78 15.80
CA ALA A 118 -2.16 -19.54 15.95
C ALA A 118 -3.14 -18.38 16.16
N THR A 119 -2.87 -17.53 17.15
CA THR A 119 -3.69 -16.36 17.47
C THR A 119 -2.88 -15.07 17.41
N ILE A 120 -3.47 -14.02 16.83
CA ILE A 120 -2.89 -12.66 16.75
C ILE A 120 -3.98 -11.66 17.08
N LEU A 121 -3.74 -10.78 18.05
CA LEU A 121 -4.56 -9.62 18.37
C LEU A 121 -3.79 -8.36 17.99
N THR A 122 -4.35 -7.53 17.12
CA THR A 122 -3.80 -6.22 16.77
C THR A 122 -4.66 -5.14 17.39
N THR A 123 -4.07 -4.29 18.24
CA THR A 123 -4.77 -3.23 18.97
C THR A 123 -4.31 -1.86 18.47
N TYR A 124 -5.27 -0.98 18.19
CA TYR A 124 -5.08 0.43 17.84
C TYR A 124 -5.52 1.27 19.05
N SER A 125 -4.70 2.21 19.52
CA SER A 125 -5.00 3.10 20.66
C SER A 125 -4.63 4.56 20.38
N ASN A 126 -5.47 5.52 20.72
CA ASN A 126 -5.15 6.95 20.63
C ASN A 126 -5.10 7.65 22.01
N SER A 127 -4.82 6.89 23.06
CA SER A 127 -4.88 7.32 24.47
C SER A 127 -6.29 7.67 25.01
N LYS A 128 -7.32 7.76 24.16
CA LYS A 128 -8.72 7.98 24.59
C LYS A 128 -9.61 6.76 24.34
N ARG A 129 -9.43 6.11 23.18
CA ARG A 129 -10.09 4.85 22.81
C ARG A 129 -9.07 3.85 22.29
N CYS A 130 -9.42 2.58 22.36
CA CYS A 130 -8.73 1.53 21.63
C CYS A 130 -9.72 0.60 20.89
N VAL A 131 -9.23 -0.07 19.84
CA VAL A 131 -9.95 -1.03 19.00
C VAL A 131 -9.03 -2.22 18.79
N SER A 132 -9.57 -3.44 18.81
CA SER A 132 -8.79 -4.66 18.60
C SER A 132 -9.34 -5.52 17.46
N VAL A 133 -8.43 -6.13 16.70
CA VAL A 133 -8.74 -7.06 15.61
C VAL A 133 -8.01 -8.38 15.83
N LEU A 134 -8.78 -9.45 16.01
CA LEU A 134 -8.30 -10.80 16.29
C LEU A 134 -8.20 -11.62 15.00
N CYS A 135 -7.22 -12.51 14.95
CA CYS A 135 -7.07 -13.58 13.98
C CYS A 135 -6.76 -14.89 14.71
N ASN A 136 -7.50 -15.94 14.41
CA ASN A 136 -7.25 -17.31 14.85
C ASN A 136 -7.21 -18.20 13.61
N VAL A 137 -6.13 -18.95 13.40
CA VAL A 137 -5.98 -19.78 12.20
C VAL A 137 -5.28 -21.11 12.49
N THR A 138 -5.61 -22.14 11.73
CA THR A 138 -4.90 -23.42 11.74
C THR A 138 -4.02 -23.62 10.49
N ALA A 139 -4.02 -22.67 9.54
CA ALA A 139 -3.28 -22.76 8.28
C ALA A 139 -2.84 -21.40 7.74
N GLN A 140 -1.69 -21.40 7.05
CA GLN A 140 -1.01 -20.20 6.53
C GLN A 140 -1.85 -19.31 5.57
N PRO A 141 -2.64 -19.85 4.61
CA PRO A 141 -3.31 -19.03 3.60
C PRO A 141 -4.29 -17.99 4.16
N TYR A 142 -4.81 -18.22 5.36
CA TYR A 142 -5.74 -17.31 6.03
C TYR A 142 -5.08 -16.03 6.57
N PHE A 143 -3.75 -16.03 6.76
CA PHE A 143 -3.05 -14.83 7.22
C PHE A 143 -3.02 -13.72 6.18
N SER A 144 -2.95 -14.06 4.89
CA SER A 144 -3.09 -13.06 3.83
C SER A 144 -4.46 -12.38 3.90
N ASN A 145 -5.51 -13.12 4.26
CA ASN A 145 -6.83 -12.51 4.46
C ASN A 145 -6.90 -11.59 5.69
N TYR A 146 -6.13 -11.89 6.74
CA TYR A 146 -6.01 -11.01 7.89
C TYR A 146 -5.21 -9.74 7.58
N GLN A 147 -4.12 -9.86 6.83
CA GLN A 147 -3.36 -8.70 6.35
C GLN A 147 -4.19 -7.82 5.41
N ASP A 148 -4.94 -8.43 4.50
CA ASP A 148 -5.88 -7.71 3.62
C ASP A 148 -6.94 -6.96 4.45
N LEU A 149 -7.50 -7.61 5.48
CA LEU A 149 -8.46 -6.99 6.38
C LEU A 149 -7.86 -5.76 7.08
N LEU A 150 -6.70 -5.93 7.74
CA LEU A 150 -5.99 -4.83 8.41
C LEU A 150 -5.63 -3.70 7.45
N GLY A 151 -5.21 -4.02 6.23
CA GLY A 151 -4.87 -3.06 5.17
C GLY A 151 -6.06 -2.23 4.67
N THR A 152 -7.30 -2.64 4.98
CA THR A 152 -8.52 -1.89 4.65
C THR A 152 -9.10 -1.09 5.80
N ILE A 153 -8.54 -1.22 7.01
CA ILE A 153 -9.09 -0.55 8.21
C ILE A 153 -8.83 0.95 8.15
N LEU A 154 -9.91 1.71 8.22
CA LEU A 154 -9.92 3.14 8.44
C LEU A 154 -10.62 3.42 9.77
N LEU A 155 -9.96 4.21 10.63
CA LEU A 155 -10.47 4.59 11.95
C LEU A 155 -10.97 6.03 11.90
N ASN A 156 -12.29 6.21 11.85
CA ASN A 156 -12.89 7.55 11.84
C ASN A 156 -12.94 8.10 13.27
N ILE A 157 -12.25 9.22 13.52
CA ILE A 157 -12.31 9.93 14.82
C ILE A 157 -13.52 10.89 14.87
N GLU A 158 -14.25 11.07 13.77
CA GLU A 158 -15.49 11.84 13.79
C GLU A 158 -16.66 10.89 14.04
N ASN A 159 -17.07 10.78 15.30
CA ASN A 159 -18.47 10.73 15.73
C ASN A 159 -18.56 10.73 17.28
N ALA A 160 -18.45 11.92 17.85
CA ALA A 160 -19.33 12.32 18.93
C ALA A 160 -19.95 13.67 18.53
N GLY A 161 -21.04 13.63 17.75
CA GLY A 161 -21.93 14.78 17.55
C GLY A 161 -22.14 15.26 16.12
N THR A 162 -23.39 15.07 15.67
CA THR A 162 -24.16 15.85 14.67
C THR A 162 -23.70 15.91 13.20
N GLN A 163 -24.48 15.20 12.38
CA GLN A 163 -24.60 15.38 10.94
C GLN A 163 -25.16 16.76 10.58
N ASN A 164 -24.62 17.36 9.51
CA ASN A 164 -25.42 18.06 8.50
C ASN A 164 -24.77 17.87 7.12
N PRO A 165 -25.57 17.67 6.05
CA PRO A 165 -25.05 17.37 4.71
C PRO A 165 -24.56 18.64 4.01
N VAL A 166 -23.37 18.60 3.42
CA VAL A 166 -22.90 19.65 2.52
C VAL A 166 -23.10 19.19 1.07
N ASN A 167 -23.86 20.01 0.35
CA ASN A 167 -24.12 19.93 -1.09
C ASN A 167 -22.81 19.86 -1.89
N ARG A 168 -22.77 18.97 -2.90
CA ARG A 168 -21.74 18.98 -3.95
C ARG A 168 -22.16 19.95 -5.03
N ASP A 169 -21.31 20.94 -5.31
CA ASP A 169 -21.31 21.69 -6.55
C ASP A 169 -20.15 21.25 -7.47
N PRO A 170 -20.23 21.50 -8.80
CA PRO A 170 -19.48 20.77 -9.81
C PRO A 170 -18.07 21.30 -10.07
N ALA A 171 -17.24 20.39 -10.59
CA ALA A 171 -15.89 20.49 -11.13
C ALA A 171 -15.40 21.89 -11.56
N ALA A 172 -14.33 22.35 -10.91
CA ALA A 172 -13.49 23.45 -11.38
C ALA A 172 -12.33 22.91 -12.24
N ASN A 173 -12.21 23.46 -13.45
CA ASN A 173 -11.09 23.28 -14.36
C ASN A 173 -9.75 23.58 -13.65
N THR A 174 -8.88 22.57 -13.55
CA THR A 174 -7.57 22.72 -12.92
C THR A 174 -6.51 23.06 -13.97
N THR A 175 -6.13 24.34 -14.02
CA THR A 175 -4.87 24.75 -14.62
C THR A 175 -3.74 24.23 -13.72
N THR A 176 -2.95 23.25 -14.17
CA THR A 176 -1.87 22.62 -13.40
C THR A 176 -0.74 23.60 -13.10
N THR A 177 -0.78 24.22 -11.93
CA THR A 177 0.39 24.86 -11.30
C THR A 177 1.26 23.78 -10.67
N VAL A 178 2.55 23.75 -11.03
CA VAL A 178 3.58 22.89 -10.40
C VAL A 178 3.48 23.01 -8.88
N VAL A 179 3.56 21.88 -8.17
CA VAL A 179 3.55 21.87 -6.70
C VAL A 179 4.73 22.70 -6.20
N ASN A 180 4.45 23.78 -5.48
CA ASN A 180 5.46 24.57 -4.78
C ASN A 180 5.49 24.11 -3.32
N ASP A 181 6.13 22.97 -3.09
CA ASP A 181 6.38 22.42 -1.75
C ASP A 181 7.66 23.01 -1.14
N ARG A 182 7.99 22.59 0.09
CA ARG A 182 9.23 23.02 0.77
C ARG A 182 10.51 22.44 0.15
N PHE A 183 10.38 21.53 -0.82
CA PHE A 183 11.50 20.77 -1.34
C PHE A 183 12.10 21.48 -2.56
N LYS A 184 13.42 21.46 -2.68
CA LYS A 184 14.13 22.22 -3.72
C LYS A 184 13.80 21.75 -5.14
N TYR A 185 13.71 20.44 -5.34
CA TYR A 185 13.60 19.84 -6.67
C TYR A 185 12.23 19.21 -6.88
N ASN A 186 11.39 19.85 -7.70
CA ASN A 186 10.09 19.33 -8.16
C ASN A 186 10.13 18.77 -9.59
N THR A 187 11.28 18.85 -10.24
CA THR A 187 11.53 18.34 -11.59
C THR A 187 12.85 17.58 -11.64
N THR A 188 12.88 16.47 -12.37
CA THR A 188 14.09 15.67 -12.67
C THR A 188 14.24 15.50 -14.16
N ASN A 189 15.44 15.77 -14.67
CA ASN A 189 15.82 15.45 -16.05
C ASN A 189 16.68 14.18 -16.04
N PHE A 190 16.20 13.12 -16.67
CA PHE A 190 16.89 11.83 -16.74
C PHE A 190 17.81 11.76 -17.97
N ALA A 191 18.86 10.97 -17.88
CA ALA A 191 19.88 10.87 -18.94
C ALA A 191 19.36 10.25 -20.25
N ASP A 192 18.26 9.50 -20.19
CA ASP A 192 17.56 8.90 -21.33
C ASP A 192 16.55 9.84 -22.00
N GLY A 193 16.49 11.10 -21.56
CA GLY A 193 15.69 12.16 -22.14
C GLY A 193 14.28 12.31 -21.55
N TRP A 194 13.91 11.47 -20.57
CA TRP A 194 12.66 11.67 -19.82
C TRP A 194 12.79 12.82 -18.83
N VAL A 195 11.70 13.55 -18.62
CA VAL A 195 11.61 14.62 -17.64
C VAL A 195 10.40 14.39 -16.76
N SER A 196 10.62 14.24 -15.45
CA SER A 196 9.55 14.13 -14.45
C SER A 196 9.28 15.47 -13.78
N THR A 197 8.02 15.79 -13.57
CA THR A 197 7.56 16.94 -12.78
C THR A 197 6.45 16.52 -11.83
N ILE A 198 6.55 16.91 -10.55
CA ILE A 198 5.54 16.63 -9.54
C ILE A 198 4.28 17.45 -9.81
N GLN A 199 3.14 16.77 -9.83
CA GLN A 199 1.80 17.38 -9.85
C GLN A 199 1.02 16.96 -8.59
N PRO A 200 -0.10 17.62 -8.26
CA PRO A 200 -0.88 17.30 -7.07
C PRO A 200 -1.41 15.86 -7.03
N ASP A 201 -1.76 15.31 -8.20
CA ASP A 201 -2.45 14.02 -8.34
C ASP A 201 -1.58 12.90 -8.93
N TRP A 202 -0.44 13.25 -9.51
CA TRP A 202 0.46 12.32 -10.21
C TRP A 202 1.87 12.91 -10.32
N VAL A 203 2.83 12.08 -10.73
CA VAL A 203 4.07 12.57 -11.35
C VAL A 203 3.90 12.55 -12.86
N GLU A 204 4.09 13.69 -13.52
CA GLU A 204 4.05 13.80 -14.97
C GLU A 204 5.44 13.54 -15.54
N VAL A 205 5.56 12.58 -16.46
CA VAL A 205 6.81 12.20 -17.11
C VAL A 205 6.68 12.47 -18.62
N LYS A 206 7.60 13.22 -19.22
CA LYS A 206 7.52 13.63 -20.63
C LYS A 206 8.79 13.31 -21.39
N LYS A 207 8.63 12.88 -22.64
CA LYS A 207 9.70 12.74 -23.63
C LYS A 207 9.13 12.95 -25.02
N GLY A 208 9.51 14.05 -25.67
CA GLY A 208 8.95 14.43 -26.97
C GLY A 208 7.42 14.57 -26.92
N SER A 209 6.72 13.83 -27.76
CA SER A 209 5.25 13.79 -27.82
C SER A 209 4.61 12.78 -26.86
N VAL A 210 5.41 11.97 -26.15
CA VAL A 210 4.92 10.98 -25.19
C VAL A 210 4.84 11.61 -23.80
N LYS A 211 3.70 11.41 -23.15
CA LYS A 211 3.43 11.85 -21.78
C LYS A 211 2.96 10.65 -20.97
N VAL A 212 3.52 10.44 -19.79
CA VAL A 212 3.15 9.37 -18.86
C VAL A 212 2.79 9.96 -17.52
N LEU A 213 1.68 9.56 -16.93
CA LEU A 213 1.26 9.98 -15.60
C LEU A 213 1.40 8.80 -14.63
N LEU A 214 2.22 8.99 -13.60
CA LEU A 214 2.38 8.05 -12.49
C LEU A 214 1.39 8.47 -11.40
N HIS A 215 0.20 7.88 -11.39
CA HIS A 215 -0.88 8.29 -10.50
C HIS A 215 -0.57 7.91 -9.06
N TYR A 216 -0.84 8.84 -8.15
CA TYR A 216 -0.86 8.49 -6.73
C TYR A 216 -2.06 7.57 -6.42
N PRO A 217 -1.98 6.77 -5.34
CA PRO A 217 -3.12 5.96 -4.91
C PRO A 217 -4.36 6.84 -4.66
N LYS A 218 -5.48 6.47 -5.26
CA LYS A 218 -6.78 7.11 -5.03
C LYS A 218 -7.81 6.07 -4.60
N GLU A 219 -8.74 6.49 -3.75
CA GLU A 219 -9.85 5.65 -3.32
C GLU A 219 -10.61 5.12 -4.54
N GLY A 220 -11.02 3.84 -4.49
CA GLY A 220 -11.75 3.19 -5.57
C GLY A 220 -10.91 2.74 -6.77
N THR A 221 -9.57 2.94 -6.74
CA THR A 221 -8.66 2.47 -7.81
C THR A 221 -7.94 1.16 -7.48
N ILE A 222 -8.04 0.69 -6.23
CA ILE A 222 -7.48 -0.59 -5.78
C ILE A 222 -8.54 -1.27 -4.92
N PHE A 223 -9.05 -2.41 -5.39
CA PHE A 223 -10.01 -3.24 -4.65
C PHE A 223 -10.03 -4.65 -5.24
N PRO A 224 -10.40 -5.68 -4.45
CA PRO A 224 -10.48 -7.06 -4.94
C PRO A 224 -11.63 -7.21 -5.93
N ALA A 225 -11.32 -7.24 -7.22
CA ALA A 225 -12.31 -7.46 -8.28
C ALA A 225 -11.70 -8.23 -9.45
N ASP A 226 -12.58 -8.68 -10.34
CA ASP A 226 -12.15 -9.21 -11.62
C ASP A 226 -11.35 -8.13 -12.38
N PRO A 227 -10.42 -8.53 -13.27
CA PRO A 227 -9.49 -7.57 -13.90
C PRO A 227 -10.18 -6.42 -14.65
N ALA A 228 -11.27 -6.72 -15.36
CA ALA A 228 -12.01 -5.72 -16.12
C ALA A 228 -12.74 -4.70 -15.23
N PRO A 229 -13.55 -5.08 -14.21
CA PRO A 229 -14.12 -4.14 -13.25
C PRO A 229 -13.10 -3.23 -12.56
N LEU A 230 -11.96 -3.78 -12.10
CA LEU A 230 -10.90 -2.99 -11.47
C LEU A 230 -10.33 -1.95 -12.45
N THR A 231 -10.01 -2.38 -13.66
CA THR A 231 -9.48 -1.51 -14.71
C THR A 231 -10.47 -0.43 -15.12
N ASN A 232 -11.76 -0.76 -15.25
CA ASN A 232 -12.81 0.19 -15.59
C ASN A 232 -13.04 1.24 -14.50
N ALA A 233 -13.01 0.83 -13.22
CA ALA A 233 -13.13 1.77 -12.11
C ALA A 233 -11.95 2.74 -12.08
N ALA A 234 -10.72 2.23 -12.20
CA ALA A 234 -9.52 3.05 -12.27
C ALA A 234 -9.54 3.98 -13.49
N TRP A 235 -9.98 3.49 -14.67
CA TRP A 235 -10.16 4.32 -15.86
C TRP A 235 -11.12 5.48 -15.61
N ASN A 236 -12.27 5.21 -15.00
CA ASN A 236 -13.29 6.24 -14.73
C ASN A 236 -12.83 7.29 -13.72
N ILE A 237 -11.96 6.92 -12.78
CA ILE A 237 -11.45 7.82 -11.74
C ILE A 237 -10.23 8.61 -12.22
N LEU A 238 -9.28 7.94 -12.90
CA LEU A 238 -7.97 8.50 -13.22
C LEU A 238 -7.90 9.10 -14.62
N VAL A 239 -8.55 8.46 -15.60
CA VAL A 239 -8.43 8.79 -17.03
C VAL A 239 -9.63 9.61 -17.49
N ALA A 240 -10.83 9.03 -17.46
CA ALA A 240 -12.03 9.56 -18.09
C ALA A 240 -12.32 11.05 -17.83
N PRO A 241 -12.12 11.62 -16.62
CA PRO A 241 -12.39 13.04 -16.36
C PRO A 241 -11.59 14.01 -17.24
N ARG A 242 -10.44 13.61 -17.77
CA ARG A 242 -9.56 14.46 -18.59
C ARG A 242 -9.83 14.38 -20.10
N TYR A 243 -10.73 13.50 -20.52
CA TYR A 243 -10.90 13.18 -21.94
C TYR A 243 -12.36 13.18 -22.37
N SER A 244 -12.56 13.17 -23.68
CA SER A 244 -13.86 12.98 -24.33
C SER A 244 -13.73 12.06 -25.54
N SER A 245 -14.86 11.73 -26.17
CA SER A 245 -14.92 10.98 -27.45
C SER A 245 -14.23 9.61 -27.44
N LEU A 246 -14.35 8.86 -26.32
CA LEU A 246 -13.76 7.52 -26.19
C LEU A 246 -14.24 6.56 -27.30
N LYS A 247 -13.29 6.00 -28.03
CA LYS A 247 -13.50 5.00 -29.09
C LYS A 247 -12.62 3.77 -28.87
N ASN A 248 -13.13 2.62 -29.30
CA ASN A 248 -12.45 1.32 -29.25
C ASN A 248 -11.89 1.00 -27.86
N TYR A 249 -12.64 1.34 -26.81
CA TYR A 249 -12.25 1.04 -25.45
C TYR A 249 -12.21 -0.47 -25.22
N ARG A 250 -11.16 -0.93 -24.56
CA ARG A 250 -10.94 -2.34 -24.27
C ARG A 250 -10.11 -2.50 -23.00
N THR A 251 -10.28 -3.64 -22.34
CA THR A 251 -9.45 -4.04 -21.21
C THR A 251 -8.79 -5.38 -21.49
N ALA A 252 -7.60 -5.58 -20.95
CA ALA A 252 -6.86 -6.82 -20.97
C ALA A 252 -6.10 -6.98 -19.64
N TYR A 253 -5.62 -8.18 -19.36
CA TYR A 253 -4.81 -8.47 -18.20
C TYR A 253 -3.86 -9.63 -18.49
N ILE A 254 -2.80 -9.76 -17.70
CA ILE A 254 -1.89 -10.91 -17.73
C ILE A 254 -2.01 -11.68 -16.42
N SER A 255 -2.20 -13.00 -16.50
CA SER A 255 -2.32 -13.89 -15.35
C SER A 255 -0.94 -14.28 -14.83
N SER A 256 -0.42 -13.51 -13.87
CA SER A 256 0.85 -13.80 -13.19
C SER A 256 0.73 -13.56 -11.69
N TYR A 257 1.78 -13.92 -10.93
CA TYR A 257 1.92 -13.61 -9.51
C TYR A 257 1.78 -12.10 -9.22
N ILE A 258 2.34 -11.26 -10.11
CA ILE A 258 1.99 -9.83 -10.22
C ILE A 258 1.01 -9.70 -11.39
N ARG A 259 -0.28 -9.58 -11.07
CA ARG A 259 -1.31 -9.43 -12.11
C ARG A 259 -1.23 -8.04 -12.74
N GLN A 260 -0.92 -8.00 -14.04
CA GLN A 260 -0.86 -6.75 -14.80
C GLN A 260 -2.21 -6.45 -15.44
N HIS A 261 -2.62 -5.17 -15.40
CA HIS A 261 -3.91 -4.71 -15.91
C HIS A 261 -3.70 -3.67 -17.00
N PHE A 262 -4.56 -3.70 -18.03
CA PHE A 262 -4.47 -2.82 -19.18
C PHE A 262 -5.88 -2.32 -19.54
N GLY A 263 -6.07 -1.01 -19.59
CA GLY A 263 -7.24 -0.34 -20.17
C GLY A 263 -6.77 0.59 -21.27
N MET A 264 -7.36 0.56 -22.45
CA MET A 264 -6.88 1.38 -23.56
C MET A 264 -7.99 1.84 -24.48
N GLY A 265 -7.77 2.97 -25.15
CA GLY A 265 -8.72 3.54 -26.10
C GLY A 265 -8.18 4.80 -26.77
N TYR A 266 -8.93 5.25 -27.78
CA TYR A 266 -8.67 6.48 -28.51
C TYR A 266 -9.59 7.57 -27.97
N LEU A 267 -9.04 8.72 -27.65
CA LEU A 267 -9.71 9.79 -26.91
C LEU A 267 -9.37 11.15 -27.51
N THR A 268 -10.11 12.18 -27.12
CA THR A 268 -9.73 13.59 -27.30
C THR A 268 -9.33 14.15 -25.93
N ASP A 269 -8.11 14.68 -25.80
CA ASP A 269 -7.65 15.38 -24.59
C ASP A 269 -8.42 16.71 -24.47
N ASN A 270 -9.16 16.89 -23.37
CA ASN A 270 -10.02 18.07 -23.21
C ASN A 270 -9.22 19.37 -23.09
N SER A 271 -7.95 19.30 -22.66
CA SER A 271 -7.09 20.48 -22.52
C SER A 271 -6.48 20.93 -23.85
N THR A 272 -6.06 20.00 -24.70
CA THR A 272 -5.39 20.31 -25.98
C THR A 272 -6.30 20.19 -27.20
N GLN A 273 -7.48 19.57 -27.04
CA GLN A 273 -8.42 19.22 -28.11
C GLN A 273 -7.81 18.28 -29.17
N GLN A 274 -6.68 17.64 -28.88
CA GLN A 274 -6.02 16.70 -29.78
C GLN A 274 -6.52 15.27 -29.57
N SER A 275 -6.62 14.51 -30.66
CA SER A 275 -6.81 13.06 -30.57
C SER A 275 -5.54 12.38 -30.06
N VAL A 276 -5.70 11.43 -29.15
CA VAL A 276 -4.63 10.69 -28.49
C VAL A 276 -4.99 9.21 -28.35
N PHE A 277 -3.97 8.36 -28.29
CA PHE A 277 -4.07 7.00 -27.79
C PHE A 277 -3.63 6.97 -26.32
N VAL A 278 -4.46 6.36 -25.46
CA VAL A 278 -4.18 6.21 -24.03
C VAL A 278 -4.15 4.75 -23.64
N LEU A 279 -3.12 4.37 -22.90
CA LEU A 279 -3.03 3.11 -22.16
C LEU A 279 -2.96 3.42 -20.65
N LEU A 280 -3.92 2.92 -19.89
CA LEU A 280 -3.85 2.79 -18.45
C LEU A 280 -3.31 1.40 -18.10
N PHE A 281 -2.20 1.36 -17.38
CA PHE A 281 -1.50 0.15 -16.97
C PHE A 281 -1.41 0.07 -15.45
N ARG A 282 -1.45 -1.14 -14.89
CA ARG A 282 -1.15 -1.40 -13.47
C ARG A 282 -0.22 -2.57 -13.27
N SER A 283 0.78 -2.40 -12.40
CA SER A 283 1.61 -3.47 -11.81
C SER A 283 1.94 -3.10 -10.35
N ASP A 284 3.01 -3.65 -9.78
CA ASP A 284 3.47 -3.31 -8.42
C ASP A 284 3.80 -1.82 -8.24
N GLY A 285 4.23 -1.14 -9.32
CA GLY A 285 4.55 0.29 -9.31
C GLY A 285 3.35 1.24 -9.26
N GLY A 286 2.11 0.72 -9.18
CA GLY A 286 0.89 1.52 -9.17
C GLY A 286 0.25 1.70 -10.55
N TRP A 287 -0.59 2.72 -10.69
CA TRP A 287 -1.31 3.06 -11.92
C TRP A 287 -0.49 4.02 -12.79
N ILE A 288 -0.23 3.61 -14.03
CA ILE A 288 0.59 4.33 -15.00
C ILE A 288 -0.27 4.59 -16.23
N GLU A 289 -0.40 5.85 -16.62
CA GLU A 289 -1.15 6.24 -17.80
C GLU A 289 -0.23 6.79 -18.89
N CYS A 290 -0.10 6.05 -19.98
CA CYS A 290 0.66 6.47 -21.15
C CYS A 290 -0.27 7.18 -22.13
N ILE A 291 0.11 8.39 -22.54
CA ILE A 291 -0.62 9.28 -23.44
C ILE A 291 0.30 9.56 -24.63
N THR A 292 -0.16 9.16 -25.81
CA THR A 292 0.62 9.24 -27.07
C THR A 292 -0.26 9.82 -28.18
N PRO A 293 0.33 10.43 -29.24
CA PRO A 293 -0.46 10.94 -30.36
C PRO A 293 -1.31 9.85 -31.03
N ASP A 294 -0.78 8.65 -31.16
CA ASP A 294 -1.46 7.48 -31.71
C ASP A 294 -0.82 6.17 -31.21
N LYS A 295 -1.44 5.03 -31.56
CA LYS A 295 -0.96 3.71 -31.15
C LYS A 295 0.44 3.39 -31.70
N ASN A 296 0.82 3.90 -32.86
CA ASN A 296 2.14 3.63 -33.44
C ASN A 296 3.23 4.33 -32.63
N ALA A 297 3.00 5.56 -32.18
CA ALA A 297 3.89 6.25 -31.26
C ALA A 297 4.04 5.50 -29.92
N PHE A 298 2.95 4.89 -29.42
CA PHE A 298 3.03 4.00 -28.26
C PHE A 298 3.93 2.78 -28.53
N ILE A 299 3.71 2.07 -29.63
CA ILE A 299 4.51 0.88 -30.00
C ILE A 299 5.98 1.25 -30.20
N GLU A 300 6.25 2.42 -30.78
CA GLU A 300 7.61 2.90 -30.99
C GLU A 300 8.32 3.16 -29.65
N GLU A 301 7.67 3.78 -28.66
CA GLU A 301 8.31 4.04 -27.36
C GLU A 301 8.41 2.78 -26.50
N PHE A 302 7.31 2.02 -26.37
CA PHE A 302 7.20 0.91 -25.40
C PHE A 302 7.45 -0.47 -26.00
N LYS A 303 7.65 -0.58 -27.31
CA LYS A 303 8.10 -1.80 -28.02
C LYS A 303 7.13 -2.99 -27.96
N PHE A 304 5.85 -2.76 -27.74
CA PHE A 304 4.80 -3.78 -27.89
C PHE A 304 3.48 -3.19 -28.35
N ASP A 305 2.64 -4.00 -29.02
CA ASP A 305 1.26 -3.63 -29.32
C ASP A 305 0.36 -3.99 -28.13
N PRO A 306 -0.19 -3.01 -27.39
CA PRO A 306 -1.07 -3.30 -26.26
C PRO A 306 -2.36 -3.97 -26.75
N GLU A 307 -2.70 -3.72 -28.02
CA GLU A 307 -3.39 -4.55 -29.02
C GLU A 307 -3.58 -6.05 -28.81
N THR A 308 -2.48 -6.71 -28.50
CA THR A 308 -2.34 -8.16 -28.61
C THR A 308 -2.24 -8.85 -27.26
N ILE A 309 -2.29 -8.08 -26.17
CA ILE A 309 -2.20 -8.62 -24.81
C ILE A 309 -3.44 -9.45 -24.47
N ASP A 310 -3.19 -10.64 -23.95
CA ASP A 310 -4.19 -11.53 -23.36
C ASP A 310 -3.71 -12.09 -22.00
N HIS A 311 -4.58 -12.88 -21.38
CA HIS A 311 -4.35 -13.48 -20.07
C HIS A 311 -3.12 -14.40 -19.97
N ASN A 312 -2.59 -14.90 -21.10
CA ASN A 312 -1.44 -15.81 -21.17
C ASN A 312 -0.18 -15.13 -21.69
N SER A 313 -0.22 -13.82 -21.97
CA SER A 313 0.94 -13.09 -22.46
C SER A 313 2.04 -13.02 -21.40
N GLU A 314 3.30 -12.99 -21.83
CA GLU A 314 4.44 -12.88 -20.92
C GLU A 314 4.50 -11.51 -20.25
N ILE A 315 4.70 -11.46 -18.93
CA ILE A 315 4.79 -10.19 -18.18
C ILE A 315 5.88 -9.26 -18.72
N ALA A 316 6.94 -9.85 -19.30
CA ALA A 316 8.09 -9.14 -19.83
C ALA A 316 7.75 -8.18 -20.99
N VAL A 317 6.64 -8.43 -21.70
CA VAL A 317 6.17 -7.59 -22.81
C VAL A 317 5.91 -6.16 -22.35
N SER A 318 5.50 -5.98 -21.09
CA SER A 318 5.14 -4.67 -20.54
C SER A 318 6.24 -4.04 -19.67
N ASN A 319 7.45 -4.63 -19.64
CA ASN A 319 8.54 -4.17 -18.76
C ASN A 319 8.91 -2.70 -18.96
N LEU A 320 8.85 -2.18 -20.18
CA LEU A 320 9.14 -0.77 -20.45
C LEU A 320 8.08 0.16 -19.83
N VAL A 321 6.81 -0.22 -19.85
CA VAL A 321 5.73 0.55 -19.19
C VAL A 321 5.84 0.41 -17.67
N ALA A 322 6.10 -0.79 -17.15
CA ALA A 322 6.32 -1.01 -15.72
C ALA A 322 7.53 -0.22 -15.19
N GLY A 323 8.60 -0.14 -16.00
CA GLY A 323 9.79 0.65 -15.72
C GLY A 323 9.51 2.15 -15.55
N MET A 324 8.38 2.66 -16.07
CA MET A 324 8.03 4.07 -15.90
C MET A 324 7.83 4.48 -14.43
N ALA A 325 7.49 3.54 -13.54
CA ALA A 325 7.43 3.80 -12.10
C ALA A 325 8.77 4.33 -11.54
N GLY A 326 9.89 3.97 -12.17
CA GLY A 326 11.23 4.43 -11.82
C GLY A 326 11.48 5.92 -12.05
N TYR A 327 10.60 6.63 -12.76
CA TYR A 327 10.71 8.08 -12.98
C TYR A 327 10.08 8.90 -11.85
N ASN A 328 9.47 8.27 -10.83
CA ASN A 328 9.13 8.93 -9.57
C ASN A 328 10.37 9.05 -8.66
N ARG A 329 11.38 9.80 -9.15
CA ARG A 329 12.66 10.01 -8.49
C ARG A 329 13.09 11.46 -8.60
N PHE A 330 13.35 12.08 -7.47
CA PHE A 330 13.71 13.49 -7.35
C PHE A 330 14.98 13.66 -6.54
N ALA A 331 15.83 14.58 -7.01
CA ALA A 331 17.05 14.99 -6.35
C ALA A 331 16.77 15.46 -4.91
N ILE A 332 17.79 15.33 -4.07
CA ILE A 332 17.77 15.81 -2.68
C ILE A 332 18.63 17.07 -2.53
N ALA A 333 18.18 18.01 -1.71
CA ALA A 333 18.98 19.13 -1.22
C ALA A 333 19.24 19.00 0.28
N ALA A 334 20.34 19.60 0.77
CA ALA A 334 20.66 19.56 2.19
C ALA A 334 19.58 20.30 3.02
N GLU A 335 19.04 21.39 2.49
CA GLU A 335 17.91 22.10 3.10
C GLU A 335 16.63 21.26 3.21
N ASP A 336 16.44 20.25 2.35
CA ASP A 336 15.23 19.39 2.37
C ASP A 336 15.19 18.47 3.60
N LEU A 337 16.35 18.19 4.20
CA LEU A 337 16.52 17.31 5.36
C LEU A 337 16.85 18.07 6.64
N ASN A 338 17.49 19.23 6.55
CA ASN A 338 17.94 19.99 7.71
C ASN A 338 16.77 20.39 8.62
N ASN A 339 16.87 20.06 9.92
CA ASN A 339 15.86 20.34 10.93
C ASN A 339 14.44 19.82 10.60
N THR A 340 14.35 18.67 9.93
CA THR A 340 13.07 18.04 9.58
C THR A 340 12.58 17.03 10.61
N GLY A 341 13.42 16.69 11.59
CA GLY A 341 13.08 15.73 12.63
C GLY A 341 13.20 14.29 12.14
N GLN A 342 12.31 13.43 12.63
CA GLN A 342 12.43 12.00 12.41
C GLN A 342 11.87 11.56 11.06
N TRP A 343 12.63 10.70 10.39
CA TRP A 343 12.28 9.92 9.21
C TRP A 343 12.47 8.45 9.54
N SER A 344 11.50 7.60 9.24
CA SER A 344 11.55 6.20 9.66
C SER A 344 11.08 5.24 8.58
N ASP A 345 11.71 4.06 8.58
CA ASP A 345 11.32 2.87 7.84
C ASP A 345 11.10 1.73 8.84
N HIS A 346 10.13 0.88 8.54
CA HIS A 346 9.78 -0.26 9.37
C HIS A 346 9.49 -1.47 8.49
N PHE A 347 10.23 -2.55 8.73
CA PHE A 347 10.07 -3.83 8.06
C PHE A 347 9.73 -4.90 9.10
N SER A 348 8.63 -5.60 8.89
CA SER A 348 8.30 -6.80 9.67
C SER A 348 7.98 -7.96 8.72
N SER A 349 8.52 -9.13 9.02
CA SER A 349 8.37 -10.34 8.23
C SER A 349 8.28 -11.55 9.15
N ASN A 350 7.24 -12.36 8.97
CA ASN A 350 7.04 -13.59 9.73
C ASN A 350 7.32 -14.77 8.79
N THR A 351 8.27 -15.63 9.17
CA THR A 351 8.56 -16.89 8.48
C THR A 351 7.96 -18.03 9.28
N PHE A 352 7.01 -18.74 8.68
CA PHE A 352 6.31 -19.85 9.30
C PHE A 352 6.92 -21.17 8.83
N TYR A 353 7.17 -22.08 9.77
CA TYR A 353 7.65 -23.43 9.50
C TYR A 353 6.45 -24.38 9.45
N SER A 354 6.40 -25.22 8.42
CA SER A 354 5.36 -26.24 8.29
C SER A 354 5.96 -27.59 7.93
N ASN A 355 5.26 -28.64 8.36
CA ASN A 355 5.60 -30.00 8.04
C ASN A 355 5.27 -30.26 6.57
N TYR A 356 6.30 -30.58 5.77
CA TYR A 356 6.16 -30.77 4.34
C TYR A 356 5.17 -31.88 3.93
N TYR A 357 4.94 -32.88 4.80
CA TYR A 357 4.08 -34.03 4.48
C TYR A 357 2.62 -33.86 4.91
N THR A 358 2.37 -33.08 5.96
CA THR A 358 1.02 -32.96 6.56
C THR A 358 0.43 -31.56 6.44
N GLY A 359 1.24 -30.56 6.06
CA GLY A 359 0.85 -29.15 6.08
C GLY A 359 0.64 -28.60 7.50
N ALA A 360 0.97 -29.37 8.54
CA ALA A 360 0.85 -28.96 9.93
C ALA A 360 1.85 -27.86 10.28
N TYR A 361 1.45 -26.92 11.12
CA TYR A 361 2.29 -25.85 11.62
C TYR A 361 3.37 -26.37 12.60
N GLU A 362 4.64 -26.02 12.37
CA GLU A 362 5.82 -26.48 13.13
C GLU A 362 6.57 -25.34 13.84
N GLY A 363 6.09 -24.09 13.72
CA GLY A 363 6.64 -22.93 14.41
C GLY A 363 6.67 -21.66 13.57
N MET A 364 7.18 -20.56 14.15
CA MET A 364 7.34 -19.27 13.50
C MET A 364 8.68 -18.64 13.91
N SER A 365 9.27 -17.88 13.00
CA SER A 365 10.30 -16.90 13.30
C SER A 365 9.87 -15.52 12.81
N THR A 366 9.94 -14.51 13.67
CA THR A 366 9.59 -13.12 13.34
C THR A 366 10.89 -12.33 13.18
N TYR A 367 11.02 -11.66 12.04
CA TYR A 367 12.05 -10.67 11.79
C TYR A 367 11.39 -9.29 11.74
N SER A 368 11.73 -8.43 12.69
CA SER A 368 11.31 -7.04 12.70
C SER A 368 12.53 -6.15 12.73
N SER A 369 12.59 -5.17 11.85
CA SER A 369 13.61 -4.13 11.89
C SER A 369 13.00 -2.76 11.69
N SER A 370 13.35 -1.82 12.56
CA SER A 370 13.07 -0.40 12.38
C SER A 370 14.38 0.34 12.15
N GLN A 371 14.37 1.23 11.16
CA GLN A 371 15.48 2.12 10.91
C GLN A 371 14.96 3.55 10.92
N SER A 372 15.64 4.44 11.65
CA SER A 372 15.24 5.84 11.73
C SER A 372 16.42 6.80 11.66
N PHE A 373 16.14 7.97 11.11
CA PHE A 373 17.01 9.13 11.05
C PHE A 373 16.31 10.30 11.74
N GLU A 374 16.98 10.98 12.65
CA GLU A 374 16.54 12.26 13.20
C GLU A 374 17.45 13.35 12.64
N PHE A 375 16.97 14.12 11.64
CA PHE A 375 17.74 15.21 11.05
C PHE A 375 17.51 16.51 11.82
N GLY A 376 18.59 17.01 12.43
CA GLY A 376 18.61 18.23 13.24
C GLY A 376 19.15 19.45 12.49
N GLN A 377 19.35 20.54 13.23
CA GLN A 377 19.96 21.76 12.69
C GLN A 377 21.43 21.55 12.34
N ASN A 378 21.97 22.43 11.49
CA ASN A 378 23.36 22.42 11.03
C ASN A 378 23.79 21.08 10.40
N GLN A 379 22.86 20.44 9.66
CA GLN A 379 23.06 19.14 9.01
C GLN A 379 23.50 18.03 10.00
N SER A 380 23.07 18.13 11.25
CA SER A 380 23.26 17.05 12.22
C SER A 380 22.26 15.92 11.98
N TYR A 381 22.63 14.70 12.35
CA TYR A 381 21.70 13.57 12.39
C TYR A 381 21.95 12.68 13.60
N LYS A 382 20.91 11.97 14.01
CA LYS A 382 21.00 10.71 14.76
C LYS A 382 20.42 9.60 13.90
N TRP A 383 20.99 8.41 14.02
CA TRP A 383 20.55 7.22 13.32
C TRP A 383 20.42 6.07 14.31
N GLU A 384 19.36 5.29 14.13
CA GLU A 384 19.11 4.10 14.92
C GLU A 384 18.58 2.99 14.00
N LEU A 385 19.14 1.79 14.15
CA LEU A 385 18.61 0.55 13.62
C LEU A 385 18.35 -0.39 14.80
N VAL A 386 17.11 -0.83 14.92
CA VAL A 386 16.72 -1.87 15.87
C VAL A 386 16.26 -3.05 15.05
N ALA A 387 16.91 -4.19 15.23
CA ALA A 387 16.52 -5.47 14.64
C ALA A 387 16.20 -6.45 15.77
N ALA A 388 15.04 -7.09 15.67
CA ALA A 388 14.60 -8.17 16.52
C ALA A 388 14.41 -9.41 15.64
N ASN A 389 15.06 -10.51 16.04
CA ASN A 389 14.87 -11.82 15.43
C ASN A 389 14.38 -12.78 16.52
N SER A 390 13.21 -13.39 16.32
CA SER A 390 12.71 -14.48 17.15
C SER A 390 12.72 -15.78 16.35
N GLY A 391 13.23 -16.87 16.95
CA GLY A 391 13.24 -18.20 16.36
C GLY A 391 13.52 -19.30 17.39
N GLY A 392 12.73 -20.38 17.38
CA GLY A 392 12.95 -21.55 18.24
C GLY A 392 12.87 -21.27 19.75
N GLY A 393 12.04 -20.31 20.18
CA GLY A 393 11.88 -19.95 21.60
C GLY A 393 12.96 -19.02 22.16
N ARG A 394 13.76 -18.36 21.31
CA ARG A 394 14.74 -17.34 21.70
C ARG A 394 14.58 -16.08 20.85
N THR A 395 14.63 -14.92 21.50
CA THR A 395 14.65 -13.60 20.85
C THR A 395 16.01 -12.96 21.04
N SER A 396 16.63 -12.53 19.93
CA SER A 396 17.85 -11.75 19.94
C SER A 396 17.57 -10.34 19.41
N PHE A 397 18.03 -9.33 20.13
CA PHE A 397 17.95 -7.92 19.75
C PHE A 397 19.32 -7.42 19.34
N ALA A 398 19.40 -6.80 18.17
CA ALA A 398 20.56 -6.05 17.72
C ALA A 398 20.15 -4.59 17.58
N LYS A 399 20.84 -3.70 18.30
CA LYS A 399 20.69 -2.26 18.16
C LYS A 399 21.99 -1.66 17.68
N ALA A 400 21.93 -0.94 16.57
CA ALA A 400 23.02 -0.12 16.08
C ALA A 400 22.59 1.35 16.13
N THR A 401 23.52 2.23 16.50
CA THR A 401 23.26 3.67 16.55
C THR A 401 24.41 4.43 15.91
N GLY A 402 24.13 5.66 15.51
CA GLY A 402 25.09 6.58 14.90
C GLY A 402 24.63 8.01 15.13
N LYS A 403 25.58 8.94 15.19
CA LYS A 403 25.28 10.37 15.28
C LYS A 403 26.43 11.17 14.71
N GLY A 404 26.11 12.26 14.04
CA GLY A 404 27.14 13.10 13.44
C GLY A 404 26.55 14.14 12.53
N SER A 405 27.27 14.46 11.45
CA SER A 405 26.79 15.32 10.39
C SER A 405 26.58 14.55 9.09
N PHE A 406 25.58 14.97 8.32
CA PHE A 406 25.41 14.52 6.95
C PHE A 406 25.89 15.61 6.00
N LYS A 407 26.29 15.21 4.80
CA LYS A 407 26.57 16.12 3.68
C LYS A 407 26.15 15.48 2.38
N LEU A 408 25.67 16.28 1.44
CA LEU A 408 25.50 15.82 0.06
C LEU A 408 26.86 15.75 -0.63
N ILE A 409 27.16 14.62 -1.25
CA ILE A 409 28.28 14.51 -2.21
C ILE A 409 27.83 15.12 -3.54
N ASN A 410 26.58 14.84 -3.92
CA ASN A 410 25.81 15.47 -4.99
C ASN A 410 24.33 15.27 -4.70
N GLU A 411 23.46 15.68 -5.61
CA GLU A 411 22.00 15.66 -5.49
C GLU A 411 21.39 14.24 -5.42
N TRP A 412 22.19 13.19 -5.57
CA TRP A 412 21.77 11.79 -5.57
C TRP A 412 22.56 10.91 -4.59
N LYS A 413 23.47 11.52 -3.81
CA LYS A 413 24.33 10.81 -2.85
C LYS A 413 24.52 11.61 -1.59
N ILE A 414 24.22 10.98 -0.45
CA ILE A 414 24.40 11.55 0.88
C ILE A 414 25.50 10.78 1.61
N ARG A 415 26.34 11.49 2.36
CA ARG A 415 27.35 10.91 3.24
C ARG A 415 27.05 11.24 4.69
N PHE A 416 27.05 10.22 5.52
CA PHE A 416 26.93 10.30 6.96
C PHE A 416 28.32 10.16 7.58
N SER A 417 28.68 11.03 8.52
CA SER A 417 30.02 11.07 9.09
C SER A 417 30.35 9.87 9.97
N GLU A 418 29.36 9.32 10.68
CA GLU A 418 29.58 8.34 11.76
C GLU A 418 28.34 7.43 11.94
N MET A 419 28.33 6.30 11.25
CA MET A 419 27.25 5.32 11.25
C MET A 419 27.86 3.93 11.42
N GLU A 420 27.50 3.23 12.51
CA GLU A 420 28.13 1.95 12.89
C GLU A 420 29.66 2.04 13.08
N GLY A 421 30.16 3.15 13.62
CA GLY A 421 31.58 3.32 13.91
C GLY A 421 32.45 3.75 12.72
N LYS A 422 31.85 4.07 11.56
CA LYS A 422 32.55 4.59 10.39
C LYS A 422 31.70 5.55 9.55
N PRO A 423 32.29 6.40 8.71
CA PRO A 423 31.53 7.12 7.70
C PRO A 423 30.86 6.16 6.71
N LYS A 424 29.65 6.49 6.26
CA LYS A 424 28.92 5.73 5.22
C LYS A 424 28.37 6.65 4.14
N THR A 425 28.31 6.15 2.91
CA THR A 425 27.75 6.87 1.76
C THR A 425 26.55 6.11 1.22
N TYR A 426 25.46 6.82 0.94
CA TYR A 426 24.23 6.24 0.41
C TYR A 426 23.88 6.89 -0.93
N ASP A 427 23.43 6.08 -1.88
CA ASP A 427 22.61 6.57 -2.98
C ASP A 427 21.26 6.99 -2.41
N ALA A 428 20.76 8.14 -2.84
CA ALA A 428 19.60 8.76 -2.23
C ALA A 428 18.72 9.50 -3.24
N TYR A 429 17.41 9.41 -3.06
CA TYR A 429 16.43 10.19 -3.83
C TYR A 429 15.13 10.36 -3.05
N PHE A 430 14.28 11.30 -3.46
CA PHE A 430 12.88 11.36 -3.03
C PHE A 430 11.96 10.73 -4.07
N SER A 431 10.93 10.00 -3.62
CA SER A 431 9.73 9.77 -4.43
C SER A 431 8.58 10.63 -3.92
N ALA A 432 7.77 11.15 -4.82
CA ALA A 432 6.58 11.94 -4.50
C ALA A 432 5.40 11.01 -4.15
N ILE A 433 4.63 11.42 -3.14
CA ILE A 433 3.37 10.82 -2.70
C ILE A 433 2.36 11.95 -2.42
N PRO A 434 1.05 11.68 -2.26
CA PRO A 434 0.09 12.71 -1.87
C PRO A 434 0.54 13.47 -0.62
N GLY A 435 0.72 14.78 -0.77
CA GLY A 435 1.08 15.68 0.33
C GLY A 435 2.49 15.49 0.92
N GLY A 436 3.40 14.76 0.27
CA GLY A 436 4.74 14.56 0.84
C GLY A 436 5.72 13.80 -0.04
N ARG A 437 6.82 13.37 0.59
CA ARG A 437 7.90 12.61 -0.07
C ARG A 437 8.39 11.47 0.81
N VAL A 438 8.84 10.40 0.15
CA VAL A 438 9.57 9.29 0.78
C VAL A 438 11.05 9.46 0.44
N LEU A 439 11.92 9.47 1.45
CA LEU A 439 13.36 9.47 1.27
C LEU A 439 13.82 8.03 1.05
N TRP A 440 14.41 7.73 -0.10
CA TRP A 440 14.97 6.41 -0.39
C TRP A 440 16.47 6.43 -0.20
N LEU A 441 17.02 5.49 0.56
CA LEU A 441 18.46 5.34 0.77
C LEU A 441 18.89 3.91 0.44
N ASN A 442 20.03 3.76 -0.25
CA ASN A 442 20.71 2.49 -0.46
C ASN A 442 22.20 2.66 -0.16
N ASP A 443 22.79 1.76 0.63
CA ASP A 443 24.21 1.84 1.01
C ASP A 443 25.09 1.65 -0.24
N ALA A 444 25.84 2.70 -0.61
CA ALA A 444 26.64 2.71 -1.83
C ALA A 444 27.93 1.89 -1.69
N GLU A 445 28.34 1.52 -0.47
CA GLU A 445 29.53 0.70 -0.21
C GLU A 445 29.25 -0.81 -0.33
N TYR A 446 27.99 -1.23 -0.25
CA TYR A 446 27.57 -2.62 -0.43
C TYR A 446 26.89 -2.80 -1.80
N ALA A 447 27.72 -2.84 -2.85
CA ALA A 447 27.29 -3.12 -4.21
C ALA A 447 26.70 -4.55 -4.31
N GLY A 448 25.38 -4.65 -4.44
CA GLY A 448 24.66 -5.93 -4.61
C GLY A 448 23.31 -6.04 -3.88
N SER A 449 23.00 -5.14 -2.94
CA SER A 449 21.66 -5.14 -2.31
C SER A 449 20.57 -4.74 -3.31
N GLY A 450 20.80 -3.69 -4.12
CA GLY A 450 19.84 -3.13 -5.08
C GLY A 450 18.53 -2.60 -4.48
N ILE A 451 18.31 -2.81 -3.18
CA ILE A 451 17.08 -2.53 -2.45
C ILE A 451 17.29 -1.20 -1.74
N PHE A 452 16.54 -0.19 -2.18
CA PHE A 452 16.42 1.05 -1.44
C PHE A 452 15.44 0.86 -0.28
N THR A 453 15.77 1.46 0.85
CA THR A 453 14.89 1.55 2.03
C THR A 453 14.19 2.90 2.03
N GLY A 454 12.87 2.90 2.20
CA GLY A 454 12.02 4.10 2.09
C GLY A 454 11.64 4.67 3.45
N PHE A 455 12.13 5.86 3.76
CA PHE A 455 11.87 6.55 5.02
C PHE A 455 10.78 7.60 4.83
N THR A 456 9.79 7.62 5.74
CA THR A 456 8.73 8.63 5.77
C THR A 456 8.90 9.56 6.97
N PRO A 457 8.60 10.86 6.85
CA PRO A 457 8.71 11.80 7.97
C PRO A 457 7.60 11.53 8.99
N SER A 458 7.95 11.48 10.28
CA SER A 458 6.98 11.21 11.37
C SER A 458 5.94 12.32 11.53
N ASN A 459 6.21 13.52 11.01
CA ASN A 459 5.28 14.63 10.96
C ASN A 459 4.88 14.88 9.50
N LYS A 460 3.79 14.26 9.03
CA LYS A 460 3.09 14.78 7.84
C LYS A 460 2.48 16.12 8.27
N ARG A 461 2.96 17.23 7.71
CA ARG A 461 2.39 18.56 7.91
C ARG A 461 1.97 19.13 6.58
#